data_AF-A0A2A5D069-F1
#
_entry.id   AF-A0A2A5D069-F1
#
_cell.length_a   1.000
_cell.length_b   1.000
_cell.length_c   1.000
_cell.angle_alpha   90.00
_cell.angle_beta   90.00
_cell.angle_gamma   90.00
#
_symmetry.space_group_name_H-M   'P 1'
#
loop_
_entity.id
_entity.type
_entity.pdbx_description
1 polymer ?
#
loop_
_entity_poly.entity_id
_entity_poly.type
_entity_poly.pdbx_seq_one_letter_code
_entity_poly.pdbx_strand_id
1 'polypeptide(L)'
;MINLETGSWLLVAIATSIALVAVIILILRSKQFNNLNDELDKELALTHQQLSHLTQQHQKLQLEKGDLEINNKKLTESLADLKAEKAVITQQQLDAKRHFEDKAAIQQTQADEKIELLRVAREDMTKEFNLLANKILDDKAKHWREDSKQSMEGVLTPLKEQLTDFRKKVEDVYDKESKERNSLLHEIGTLKSLNQQMSQDAINLTNALKGDSKIQGNWGEVVLERVLESSGLTKGREYFTQVALKSDTGERYQPDVLVKLPDGKDIILDAKVSLTDYERYCSTDLPEERAMYLKAHIQSIRNHIKGLGAKNYDNLEGINSLDFVFIFIPIEPAYMLAAENEPKLFTDAMAQKIVLVSPTTLLATLRVVENIWRVERQHNNAEEIARQAGDLHDKFVGFIDALEEVGSRLAKATDAYDTAHKRLSSGKGSLVSRTAKLQTLGAKTRKKIDEKLLEDASNTTNNEMNLEDN
;
A
#
# COMPACT_ATOMS: atom_id res chain seq x y z
N MET A 1 70.72 76.20 -124.15
CA MET A 1 71.17 75.73 -122.81
C MET A 1 69.94 75.59 -121.95
N ILE A 2 69.54 74.34 -121.73
CA ILE A 2 68.25 73.92 -121.16
C ILE A 2 68.38 73.80 -119.62
N ASN A 3 67.42 74.38 -118.90
CA ASN A 3 66.94 74.12 -117.54
C ASN A 3 67.89 73.52 -116.49
N LEU A 4 68.39 74.36 -115.57
CA LEU A 4 68.87 73.95 -114.25
C LEU A 4 67.91 74.29 -113.09
N GLU A 5 66.84 75.06 -113.30
CA GLU A 5 65.94 75.46 -112.19
C GLU A 5 64.87 74.41 -111.82
N THR A 6 64.50 73.50 -112.73
CA THR A 6 63.45 72.51 -112.47
C THR A 6 63.90 71.35 -111.55
N GLY A 7 65.21 71.10 -111.44
CA GLY A 7 65.75 70.04 -110.58
C GLY A 7 65.78 70.39 -109.08
N SER A 8 65.89 71.68 -108.73
CA SER A 8 65.97 72.13 -107.34
C SER A 8 64.62 72.03 -106.62
N TRP A 9 63.53 72.46 -107.28
CA TRP A 9 62.17 72.37 -106.73
C TRP A 9 61.69 70.92 -106.54
N LEU A 10 62.15 69.99 -107.38
CA LEU A 10 61.83 68.55 -107.28
C LEU A 10 62.51 67.90 -106.06
N LEU A 11 63.77 68.28 -105.77
CA LEU A 11 64.49 67.81 -104.57
C LEU A 11 63.88 68.36 -103.26
N VAL A 12 63.46 69.63 -103.26
CA VAL A 12 62.76 70.24 -102.10
C VAL A 12 61.41 69.55 -101.85
N ALA A 13 60.63 69.28 -102.90
CA ALA A 13 59.34 68.60 -102.77
C ALA A 13 59.49 67.17 -102.19
N ILE A 14 60.51 66.42 -102.65
CA ILE A 14 60.82 65.08 -102.12
C ILE A 14 61.26 65.16 -100.64
N ALA A 15 62.13 66.10 -100.29
CA ALA A 15 62.58 66.31 -98.91
C ALA A 15 61.42 66.67 -97.97
N THR A 16 60.51 67.55 -98.41
CA THR A 16 59.31 67.91 -97.63
C THR A 16 58.34 66.74 -97.47
N SER A 17 58.20 65.89 -98.50
CA SER A 17 57.35 64.70 -98.45
C SER A 17 57.91 63.65 -97.49
N ILE A 18 59.21 63.42 -97.51
CA ILE A 18 59.90 62.52 -96.57
C ILE A 18 59.79 63.05 -95.13
N ALA A 19 59.96 64.36 -94.93
CA ALA A 19 59.79 64.99 -93.62
C ALA A 19 58.35 64.84 -93.10
N LEU A 20 57.35 65.03 -93.96
CA LEU A 20 55.94 64.88 -93.60
C LEU A 20 55.59 63.42 -93.26
N VAL A 21 56.11 62.46 -94.01
CA VAL A 21 55.97 61.02 -93.69
C VAL A 21 56.68 60.67 -92.37
N ALA A 22 57.87 61.21 -92.12
CA ALA A 22 58.59 61.00 -90.85
C ALA A 22 57.82 61.57 -89.65
N VAL A 23 57.19 62.74 -89.80
CA VAL A 23 56.32 63.35 -88.78
C VAL A 23 55.07 62.51 -88.55
N ILE A 24 54.43 62.01 -89.61
CA ILE A 24 53.26 61.11 -89.47
C ILE A 24 53.65 59.81 -88.76
N ILE A 25 54.80 59.21 -89.10
CA ILE A 25 55.31 58.02 -88.42
C ILE A 25 55.58 58.32 -86.94
N LEU A 26 56.19 59.47 -86.62
CA LEU A 26 56.42 59.90 -85.23
C LEU A 26 55.10 60.09 -84.45
N ILE A 27 54.09 60.69 -85.05
CA ILE A 27 52.77 60.88 -84.45
C ILE A 27 52.07 59.52 -84.23
N LEU A 28 52.12 58.62 -85.21
CA LEU A 28 51.55 57.27 -85.08
C LEU A 28 52.27 56.46 -84.00
N ARG A 29 53.60 56.56 -83.92
CA ARG A 29 54.41 55.90 -82.88
C ARG A 29 54.13 56.47 -81.50
N SER A 30 53.99 57.80 -81.39
CA SER A 30 53.59 58.47 -80.15
C SER A 30 52.19 58.06 -79.71
N LYS A 31 51.23 57.95 -80.64
CA LYS A 31 49.87 57.51 -80.33
C LYS A 31 49.82 56.04 -79.91
N GLN A 32 50.59 55.16 -80.57
CA GLN A 32 50.74 53.76 -80.16
C GLN A 32 51.38 53.64 -78.77
N PHE A 33 52.41 54.43 -78.49
CA PHE A 33 53.07 54.44 -77.19
C PHE A 33 52.15 54.96 -76.08
N ASN A 34 51.37 56.02 -76.34
CA ASN A 34 50.39 56.54 -75.39
C ASN A 34 49.26 55.54 -75.14
N ASN A 35 48.74 54.87 -76.18
CA ASN A 35 47.72 53.84 -76.01
C ASN A 35 48.23 52.65 -75.18
N LEU A 36 49.48 52.24 -75.40
CA LEU A 36 50.10 51.15 -74.64
C LEU A 36 50.33 51.53 -73.17
N ASN A 37 50.72 52.78 -72.90
CA ASN A 37 50.81 53.30 -71.54
C ASN A 37 49.44 53.40 -70.85
N ASP A 38 48.40 53.85 -71.56
CA ASP A 38 47.04 53.91 -71.01
C ASP A 38 46.50 52.51 -70.69
N GLU A 39 46.85 51.50 -71.50
CA GLU A 39 46.45 50.10 -71.27
C GLU A 39 47.22 49.50 -70.09
N LEU A 40 48.53 49.79 -69.98
CA LEU A 40 49.36 49.40 -68.85
C LEU A 40 48.90 50.05 -67.54
N ASP A 41 48.53 51.33 -67.55
CA ASP A 41 48.02 52.05 -66.37
C ASP A 41 46.66 51.50 -65.91
N LYS A 42 45.80 51.08 -66.86
CA LYS A 42 44.53 50.39 -66.53
C LYS A 42 44.78 49.02 -65.91
N GLU A 43 45.73 48.26 -66.45
CA GLU A 43 46.10 46.95 -65.89
C GLU A 43 46.76 47.09 -64.51
N LEU A 44 47.61 48.11 -64.33
CA LEU A 44 48.21 48.46 -63.04
C LEU A 44 47.14 48.88 -62.00
N ALA A 45 46.15 49.68 -62.42
CA ALA A 45 45.04 50.08 -61.55
C ALA A 45 44.17 48.87 -61.16
N LEU A 46 43.85 47.99 -62.11
CA LEU A 46 43.07 46.78 -61.86
C LEU A 46 43.79 45.82 -60.90
N THR A 47 45.09 45.60 -61.12
CA THR A 47 45.91 44.76 -60.24
C THR A 47 46.05 45.37 -58.85
N HIS A 48 46.19 46.69 -58.73
CA HIS A 48 46.20 47.37 -57.42
C HIS A 48 44.85 47.22 -56.70
N GLN A 49 43.74 47.34 -57.43
CA GLN A 49 42.41 47.11 -56.88
C GLN A 49 42.23 45.67 -56.39
N GLN A 50 42.63 44.67 -57.19
CA GLN A 50 42.59 43.27 -56.80
C GLN A 50 43.48 42.97 -55.59
N LEU A 51 44.69 43.53 -55.55
CA LEU A 51 45.60 43.40 -54.41
C LEU A 51 44.97 43.99 -53.14
N SER A 52 44.39 45.18 -53.22
CA SER A 52 43.74 45.84 -52.09
C SER A 52 42.56 45.02 -51.54
N HIS A 53 41.74 44.44 -52.42
CA HIS A 53 40.62 43.59 -52.04
C HIS A 53 41.12 42.29 -51.38
N LEU A 54 42.17 41.67 -51.92
CA LEU A 54 42.77 40.47 -51.35
C LEU A 54 43.41 40.74 -49.98
N THR A 55 44.06 41.89 -49.81
CA THR A 55 44.60 42.33 -48.51
C THR A 55 43.49 42.53 -47.48
N GLN A 56 42.36 43.15 -47.85
CA GLN A 56 41.21 43.30 -46.96
C GLN A 56 40.60 41.94 -46.57
N GLN A 57 40.44 41.01 -47.52
CA GLN A 57 39.97 39.66 -47.21
C GLN A 57 40.92 38.93 -46.26
N HIS A 58 42.23 39.02 -46.49
CA HIS A 58 43.22 38.40 -45.61
C HIS A 58 43.16 38.96 -44.19
N GLN A 59 43.02 40.29 -44.05
CA GLN A 59 42.88 40.93 -42.75
C GLN A 59 41.62 40.47 -42.01
N LYS A 60 40.49 40.34 -42.73
CA LYS A 60 39.24 39.82 -42.16
C LYS A 60 39.39 38.37 -41.66
N LEU A 61 40.01 37.51 -42.47
CA LEU A 61 40.29 36.12 -42.11
C LEU A 61 41.23 36.00 -40.91
N GLN A 62 42.23 36.88 -40.78
CA GLN A 62 43.11 36.89 -39.61
C GLN A 62 42.37 37.27 -38.32
N LEU A 63 41.46 38.24 -38.39
CA LEU A 63 40.62 38.62 -37.24
C LEU A 63 39.70 37.46 -36.82
N GLU A 64 39.00 36.84 -37.77
CA GLU A 64 38.11 35.71 -37.50
C GLU A 64 38.87 34.50 -36.92
N LYS A 65 40.09 34.23 -37.43
CA LYS A 65 40.96 33.19 -36.87
C LYS A 65 41.35 33.50 -35.42
N GLY A 66 41.70 34.75 -35.12
CA GLY A 66 42.03 35.20 -33.76
C GLY A 66 40.85 35.01 -32.79
N ASP A 67 39.65 35.39 -33.20
CA ASP A 67 38.43 35.18 -32.42
C ASP A 67 38.14 33.68 -32.18
N LEU A 68 38.36 32.85 -33.21
CA LEU A 68 38.21 31.39 -33.08
C LEU A 68 39.22 30.79 -32.10
N GLU A 69 40.49 31.24 -32.13
CA GLU A 69 41.54 30.78 -31.21
C GLU A 69 41.21 31.16 -29.76
N ILE A 70 40.72 32.38 -29.53
CA ILE A 70 40.28 32.84 -28.20
C ILE A 70 39.10 32.00 -27.71
N ASN A 71 38.10 31.74 -28.56
CA ASN A 71 36.94 30.94 -28.20
C ASN A 71 37.32 29.48 -27.92
N ASN A 72 38.24 28.91 -28.72
CA ASN A 72 38.73 27.55 -28.50
C ASN A 72 39.45 27.44 -27.15
N LYS A 73 40.30 28.44 -26.83
CA LYS A 73 40.98 28.51 -25.54
C LYS A 73 39.98 28.58 -24.37
N LYS A 74 38.99 29.46 -24.44
CA LYS A 74 37.92 29.55 -23.42
C LYS A 74 37.17 28.22 -23.26
N LEU A 75 36.84 27.56 -24.37
CA LEU A 75 36.15 26.27 -24.33
C LEU A 75 37.01 25.17 -23.70
N THR A 76 38.32 25.16 -23.97
CA THR A 76 39.25 24.21 -23.33
C THR A 76 39.41 24.46 -21.84
N GLU A 77 39.40 25.72 -21.40
CA GLU A 77 39.42 26.10 -19.97
C GLU A 77 38.13 25.64 -19.27
N SER A 78 36.95 25.96 -19.83
CA SER A 78 35.68 25.50 -19.27
C SER A 78 35.55 23.97 -19.23
N LEU A 79 36.09 23.25 -20.23
CA LEU A 79 36.12 21.78 -20.21
C LEU A 79 37.04 21.21 -19.14
N ALA A 80 38.13 21.91 -18.80
CA ALA A 80 39.01 21.51 -17.71
C ALA A 80 38.31 21.70 -16.35
N ASP A 81 37.63 22.84 -16.16
CA ASP A 81 36.88 23.14 -14.94
C ASP A 81 35.74 22.14 -14.72
N LEU A 82 34.96 21.84 -15.77
CA LEU A 82 33.86 20.88 -15.71
C LEU A 82 34.34 19.45 -15.38
N LYS A 83 35.53 19.07 -15.87
CA LYS A 83 36.16 17.78 -15.54
C LYS A 83 36.61 17.75 -14.08
N ALA A 84 37.15 18.84 -13.56
CA ALA A 84 37.55 18.95 -12.16
C ALA A 84 36.33 18.87 -11.23
N GLU A 85 35.25 19.60 -11.54
CA GLU A 85 34.00 19.56 -10.78
C GLU A 85 33.38 18.15 -10.78
N LYS A 86 33.33 17.50 -11.95
CA LYS A 86 32.85 16.11 -12.05
C LYS A 86 33.68 15.14 -11.21
N ALA A 87 34.99 15.31 -11.16
CA ALA A 87 35.85 14.47 -10.32
C ALA A 87 35.55 14.64 -8.82
N VAL A 88 35.32 15.88 -8.37
CA VAL A 88 34.93 16.18 -6.98
C VAL A 88 33.58 15.56 -6.64
N ILE A 89 32.57 15.72 -7.51
CA ILE A 89 31.23 15.15 -7.29
C ILE A 89 31.30 13.63 -7.24
N THR A 90 32.06 13.01 -8.14
CA THR A 90 32.21 11.54 -8.18
C THR A 90 32.87 11.03 -6.89
N GLN A 91 33.86 11.75 -6.37
CA GLN A 91 34.50 11.41 -5.11
C GLN A 91 33.54 11.54 -3.91
N GLN A 92 32.77 12.63 -3.85
CA GLN A 92 31.75 12.82 -2.81
C GLN A 92 30.68 11.73 -2.84
N GLN A 93 30.24 11.30 -4.02
CA GLN A 93 29.30 10.18 -4.17
C GLN A 93 29.88 8.86 -3.67
N LEU A 94 31.18 8.61 -3.92
CA LEU A 94 31.86 7.41 -3.48
C LEU A 94 32.00 7.37 -1.95
N ASP A 95 32.32 8.51 -1.34
CA ASP A 95 32.45 8.64 0.11
C ASP A 95 31.09 8.55 0.81
N ALA A 96 30.04 9.17 0.24
CA ALA A 96 28.67 9.03 0.73
C ALA A 96 28.17 7.57 0.67
N LYS A 97 28.51 6.85 -0.41
CA LYS A 97 28.19 5.42 -0.55
C LYS A 97 28.88 4.58 0.52
N ARG A 98 30.17 4.81 0.77
CA ARG A 98 30.93 4.12 1.84
C ARG A 98 30.32 4.38 3.22
N HIS A 99 29.99 5.64 3.54
CA HIS A 99 29.34 5.98 4.80
C HIS A 99 27.98 5.29 4.97
N PHE A 100 27.22 5.12 3.88
CA PHE A 100 25.96 4.40 3.91
C PHE A 100 26.15 2.90 4.13
N GLU A 101 27.11 2.29 3.44
CA GLU A 101 27.48 0.87 3.59
C GLU A 101 27.98 0.56 5.02
N ASP A 102 28.83 1.41 5.58
CA ASP A 102 29.33 1.27 6.96
C ASP A 102 28.17 1.38 7.98
N LYS A 103 27.26 2.34 7.78
CA LYS A 103 26.10 2.52 8.66
C LYS A 103 25.14 1.34 8.59
N ALA A 104 24.94 0.78 7.40
CA ALA A 104 24.13 -0.42 7.20
C ALA A 104 24.75 -1.65 7.88
N ALA A 105 26.08 -1.82 7.76
CA ALA A 105 26.80 -2.90 8.43
C ALA A 105 26.68 -2.79 9.95
N ILE A 106 26.87 -1.59 10.53
CA ILE A 106 26.72 -1.35 11.96
C ILE A 106 25.30 -1.64 12.44
N GLN A 107 24.27 -1.23 11.68
CA GLN A 107 22.88 -1.53 12.04
C GLN A 107 22.58 -3.04 12.02
N GLN A 108 23.17 -3.77 11.08
CA GLN A 108 23.00 -5.21 10.99
C GLN A 108 23.68 -5.92 12.18
N THR A 109 24.90 -5.52 12.54
CA THR A 109 25.59 -6.05 13.74
C THR A 109 24.80 -5.74 15.02
N GLN A 110 24.25 -4.54 15.16
CA GLN A 110 23.40 -4.18 16.31
C GLN A 110 22.11 -5.01 16.37
N ALA A 111 21.53 -5.34 15.22
CA ALA A 111 20.35 -6.20 15.16
C ALA A 111 20.68 -7.63 15.61
N ASP A 112 21.81 -8.17 15.13
CA ASP A 112 22.27 -9.52 15.49
C ASP A 112 22.63 -9.61 16.98
N GLU A 113 23.31 -8.60 17.54
CA GLU A 113 23.59 -8.51 18.98
C GLU A 113 22.30 -8.47 19.82
N LYS A 114 21.28 -7.73 19.36
CA LYS A 114 19.99 -7.64 20.04
C LYS A 114 19.22 -8.97 20.00
N ILE A 115 19.29 -9.69 18.88
CA ILE A 115 18.71 -11.04 18.74
C ILE A 115 19.40 -12.01 19.70
N GLU A 116 20.73 -11.98 19.78
CA GLU A 116 21.48 -12.86 20.69
C GLU A 116 21.21 -12.53 22.15
N LEU A 117 21.13 -11.25 22.52
CA LEU A 117 20.76 -10.82 23.87
C LEU A 117 19.37 -11.31 24.26
N LEU A 118 18.39 -11.24 23.36
CA LEU A 118 17.04 -11.78 23.58
C LEU A 118 17.05 -13.31 23.69
N ARG A 119 17.91 -14.00 22.93
CA ARG A 119 18.08 -15.46 23.00
C ARG A 119 18.64 -15.89 24.36
N VAL A 120 19.68 -15.21 24.84
CA VAL A 120 20.30 -15.45 26.16
C VAL A 120 19.32 -15.14 27.28
N ALA A 121 18.63 -13.99 27.24
CA ALA A 121 17.61 -13.64 28.23
C ALA A 121 16.49 -14.69 28.30
N ARG A 122 16.08 -15.25 27.16
CA ARG A 122 15.10 -16.35 27.10
C ARG A 122 15.63 -17.64 27.75
N GLU A 123 16.88 -18.01 27.48
CA GLU A 123 17.49 -19.19 28.12
C GLU A 123 17.61 -19.02 29.63
N ASP A 124 18.00 -17.84 30.10
CA ASP A 124 18.11 -17.55 31.53
C ASP A 124 16.74 -17.53 32.20
N MET A 125 15.72 -16.89 31.62
CA MET A 125 14.35 -16.98 32.12
C MET A 125 13.84 -18.43 32.19
N THR A 126 14.20 -19.27 31.22
CA THR A 126 13.80 -20.68 31.21
C THR A 126 14.51 -21.47 32.33
N LYS A 127 15.79 -21.19 32.57
CA LYS A 127 16.55 -21.78 33.68
C LYS A 127 16.03 -21.33 35.04
N GLU A 128 15.80 -20.02 35.22
CA GLU A 128 15.23 -19.47 36.45
C GLU A 128 13.83 -20.00 36.71
N PHE A 129 12.99 -20.10 35.68
CA PHE A 129 11.67 -20.71 35.78
C PHE A 129 11.76 -22.18 36.22
N ASN A 130 12.67 -22.97 35.62
CA ASN A 130 12.87 -24.37 36.01
C ASN A 130 13.40 -24.51 37.44
N LEU A 131 14.31 -23.62 37.87
CA LEU A 131 14.82 -23.59 39.25
C LEU A 131 13.72 -23.19 40.24
N LEU A 132 12.90 -22.19 39.91
CA LEU A 132 11.81 -21.73 40.74
C LEU A 132 10.69 -22.77 40.82
N ALA A 133 10.35 -23.41 39.70
CA ALA A 133 9.39 -24.49 39.63
C ALA A 133 9.85 -25.69 40.47
N ASN A 134 11.11 -26.12 40.34
CA ASN A 134 11.67 -27.19 41.16
C ASN A 134 11.72 -26.81 42.64
N LYS A 135 12.08 -25.56 42.98
CA LYS A 135 12.12 -25.08 44.37
C LYS A 135 10.72 -25.00 45.00
N ILE A 136 9.73 -24.50 44.27
CA ILE A 136 8.33 -24.47 44.71
C ILE A 136 7.76 -25.89 44.84
N LEU A 137 8.10 -26.78 43.92
CA LEU A 137 7.70 -28.19 43.99
C LEU A 137 8.38 -28.91 45.16
N ASP A 138 9.65 -28.65 45.47
CA ASP A 138 10.36 -29.27 46.60
C ASP A 138 9.91 -28.70 47.96
N ASP A 139 9.70 -27.38 48.07
CA ASP A 139 9.17 -26.74 49.28
C ASP A 139 7.74 -27.21 49.56
N LYS A 140 6.90 -27.36 48.53
CA LYS A 140 5.56 -27.94 48.69
C LYS A 140 5.59 -29.44 48.93
N ALA A 141 6.49 -30.21 48.30
CA ALA A 141 6.62 -31.66 48.53
C ALA A 141 7.14 -32.01 49.93
N LYS A 142 7.97 -31.15 50.56
CA LYS A 142 8.38 -31.30 51.97
C LYS A 142 7.24 -31.02 52.94
N HIS A 143 6.34 -30.09 52.62
CA HIS A 143 5.15 -29.82 53.43
C HIS A 143 3.97 -30.79 53.18
N TRP A 144 3.98 -31.56 52.08
CA TRP A 144 2.88 -32.43 51.64
C TRP A 144 3.11 -33.94 51.84
N ARG A 145 4.24 -34.35 52.43
CA ARG A 145 4.63 -35.77 52.54
C ARG A 145 3.93 -36.57 53.64
N GLU A 146 3.20 -35.93 54.55
CA GLU A 146 2.57 -36.64 55.67
C GLU A 146 1.19 -37.25 55.30
N ASP A 147 0.45 -36.72 54.31
CA ASP A 147 -1.00 -36.99 54.19
C ASP A 147 -1.54 -37.51 52.84
N SER A 148 -0.76 -37.74 51.77
CA SER A 148 -1.36 -38.18 50.50
C SER A 148 -0.46 -39.02 49.59
N LYS A 149 -0.32 -40.30 49.92
CA LYS A 149 0.21 -41.33 49.00
C LYS A 149 -0.87 -41.90 48.05
N GLN A 150 -2.16 -41.65 48.32
CA GLN A 150 -3.27 -42.30 47.62
C GLN A 150 -3.99 -41.41 46.58
N SER A 151 -3.73 -40.10 46.57
CA SER A 151 -4.40 -39.12 45.67
C SER A 151 -3.60 -38.76 44.40
N MET A 152 -2.44 -39.38 44.19
CA MET A 152 -1.40 -38.85 43.28
C MET A 152 -1.61 -39.18 41.79
N GLU A 153 -2.29 -40.27 41.43
CA GLU A 153 -2.50 -40.65 40.01
C GLU A 153 -3.66 -39.90 39.33
N GLY A 154 -4.68 -39.49 40.10
CA GLY A 154 -5.86 -38.80 39.56
C GLY A 154 -5.64 -37.31 39.24
N VAL A 155 -4.68 -36.65 39.88
CA VAL A 155 -4.48 -35.19 39.78
C VAL A 155 -3.30 -34.81 38.88
N LEU A 156 -2.28 -35.67 38.76
CA LEU A 156 -1.11 -35.40 37.90
C LEU A 156 -1.39 -35.63 36.41
N THR A 157 -2.33 -36.53 36.08
CA THR A 157 -2.69 -36.83 34.69
C THR A 157 -3.37 -35.64 34.00
N PRO A 158 -4.40 -34.98 34.59
CA PRO A 158 -5.03 -33.81 34.00
C PRO A 158 -4.06 -32.62 33.85
N LEU A 159 -3.12 -32.43 34.79
CA LEU A 159 -2.14 -31.36 34.70
C LEU A 159 -1.15 -31.57 33.56
N LYS A 160 -0.71 -32.82 33.33
CA LYS A 160 0.17 -33.18 32.22
C LYS A 160 -0.52 -33.02 30.87
N GLU A 161 -1.79 -33.41 30.79
CA GLU A 161 -2.62 -33.19 29.60
C GLU A 161 -2.80 -31.70 29.32
N GLN A 162 -3.17 -30.90 30.33
CA GLN A 162 -3.31 -29.44 30.17
C GLN A 162 -1.99 -28.75 29.80
N LEU A 163 -0.84 -29.18 30.34
CA LEU A 163 0.46 -28.63 29.93
C LEU A 163 0.81 -29.00 28.49
N THR A 164 0.42 -30.20 28.04
CA THR A 164 0.65 -30.66 26.67
C THR A 164 -0.24 -29.90 25.68
N ASP A 165 -1.50 -29.68 26.05
CA ASP A 165 -2.45 -28.87 25.27
C ASP A 165 -2.04 -27.41 25.24
N PHE A 166 -1.57 -26.85 26.36
CA PHE A 166 -1.01 -25.50 26.41
C PHE A 166 0.21 -25.36 25.50
N ARG A 167 1.14 -26.33 25.53
CA ARG A 167 2.31 -26.34 24.65
C ARG A 167 1.92 -26.37 23.18
N LYS A 168 0.98 -27.25 22.80
CA LYS A 168 0.41 -27.29 21.45
C LYS A 168 -0.24 -25.97 21.06
N LYS A 169 -1.01 -25.36 21.96
CA LYS A 169 -1.68 -24.08 21.68
C LYS A 169 -0.68 -22.95 21.47
N VAL A 170 0.41 -22.91 22.24
CA VAL A 170 1.49 -21.93 22.06
C VAL A 170 2.20 -22.15 20.73
N GLU A 171 2.49 -23.40 20.37
CA GLU A 171 3.14 -23.76 19.11
C GLU A 171 2.24 -23.41 17.90
N ASP A 172 0.94 -23.73 17.97
CA ASP A 172 -0.06 -23.36 16.96
C ASP A 172 -0.21 -21.85 16.82
N VAL A 173 -0.22 -21.09 17.92
CA VAL A 173 -0.30 -19.63 17.90
C VAL A 173 0.96 -19.04 17.27
N TYR A 174 2.15 -19.54 17.61
CA TYR A 174 3.41 -19.10 17.00
C TYR A 174 3.46 -19.39 15.49
N ASP A 175 3.03 -20.58 15.08
CA ASP A 175 2.97 -20.95 13.66
C ASP A 175 1.96 -20.11 12.89
N LYS A 176 0.81 -19.81 13.51
CA LYS A 176 -0.21 -18.96 12.91
C LYS A 176 0.25 -17.50 12.81
N GLU A 177 0.87 -16.97 13.85
CA GLU A 177 1.47 -15.63 13.86
C GLU A 177 2.61 -15.52 12.83
N SER A 178 3.45 -16.55 12.71
CA SER A 178 4.52 -16.60 11.70
C SER A 178 3.97 -16.58 10.28
N LYS A 179 2.89 -17.35 10.01
CA LYS A 179 2.18 -17.34 8.72
C LYS A 179 1.54 -15.99 8.43
N GLU A 180 0.87 -15.37 9.40
CA GLU A 180 0.29 -14.03 9.27
C GLU A 180 1.38 -12.98 9.00
N ARG A 181 2.52 -13.05 9.69
CA ARG A 181 3.66 -12.16 9.47
C ARG A 181 4.26 -12.34 8.07
N ASN A 182 4.38 -13.57 7.59
CA ASN A 182 4.84 -13.86 6.23
C ASN A 182 3.85 -13.37 5.17
N SER A 183 2.55 -13.54 5.41
CA SER A 183 1.48 -12.98 4.57
C SER A 183 1.55 -11.46 4.52
N LEU A 184 1.80 -10.81 5.66
CA LEU A 184 1.97 -9.35 5.74
C LEU A 184 3.20 -8.89 4.95
N LEU A 185 4.34 -9.58 5.08
CA LEU A 185 5.55 -9.29 4.29
C LEU A 185 5.31 -9.47 2.79
N HIS A 186 4.56 -10.51 2.40
CA HIS A 186 4.17 -10.73 1.02
C HIS A 186 3.28 -9.59 0.52
N GLU A 187 2.28 -9.18 1.30
CA GLU A 187 1.42 -8.03 0.98
C GLU A 187 2.19 -6.72 0.88
N ILE A 188 3.18 -6.48 1.75
CA ILE A 188 4.09 -5.33 1.64
C ILE A 188 4.90 -5.42 0.34
N GLY A 189 5.34 -6.61 -0.06
CA GLY A 189 5.99 -6.85 -1.36
C GLY A 189 5.06 -6.56 -2.54
N THR A 190 3.80 -6.99 -2.46
CA THR A 190 2.77 -6.69 -3.46
C THR A 190 2.49 -5.18 -3.53
N LEU A 191 2.38 -4.50 -2.39
CA LEU A 191 2.24 -3.05 -2.29
C LEU A 191 3.43 -2.33 -2.95
N LYS A 192 4.65 -2.79 -2.71
CA LYS A 192 5.86 -2.24 -3.35
C LYS A 192 5.83 -2.41 -4.86
N SER A 193 5.47 -3.60 -5.35
CA SER A 193 5.37 -3.89 -6.79
C SER A 193 4.27 -3.06 -7.45
N LEU A 194 3.08 -3.00 -6.84
CA LEU A 194 1.96 -2.20 -7.30
C LEU A 194 2.31 -0.71 -7.30
N ASN A 195 3.04 -0.23 -6.29
CA ASN A 195 3.53 1.14 -6.22
C ASN A 195 4.53 1.43 -7.37
N GLN A 196 5.46 0.53 -7.66
CA GLN A 196 6.40 0.69 -8.76
C GLN A 196 5.70 0.71 -10.12
N GLN A 197 4.76 -0.20 -10.33
CA GLN A 197 3.97 -0.26 -11.57
C GLN A 197 3.08 0.98 -11.72
N MET A 198 2.38 1.38 -10.66
CA MET A 198 1.51 2.54 -10.67
C MET A 198 2.29 3.87 -10.81
N SER A 199 3.49 3.96 -10.25
CA SER A 199 4.39 5.11 -10.48
C SER A 199 4.82 5.19 -11.94
N GLN A 200 5.15 4.05 -12.55
CA GLN A 200 5.50 3.98 -13.97
C GLN A 200 4.30 4.33 -14.86
N ASP A 201 3.11 3.81 -14.53
CA ASP A 201 1.86 4.10 -15.24
C ASP A 201 1.47 5.57 -15.10
N ALA A 202 1.68 6.17 -13.91
CA ALA A 202 1.44 7.60 -13.67
C ALA A 202 2.40 8.48 -14.50
N ILE A 203 3.68 8.12 -14.63
CA ILE A 203 4.64 8.83 -15.48
C ILE A 203 4.26 8.70 -16.96
N ASN A 204 3.98 7.48 -17.41
CA ASN A 204 3.59 7.20 -18.79
C ASN A 204 2.29 7.94 -19.15
N LEU A 205 1.36 8.02 -18.22
CA LEU A 205 0.10 8.69 -18.43
C LEU A 205 0.20 10.22 -18.31
N THR A 206 1.01 10.76 -17.40
CA THR A 206 1.31 12.21 -17.35
C THR A 206 1.86 12.68 -18.69
N ASN A 207 2.68 11.83 -19.34
CA ASN A 207 3.19 12.08 -20.69
C ASN A 207 2.12 11.92 -21.78
N ALA A 208 1.12 11.05 -21.61
CA ALA A 208 0.05 10.80 -22.57
C ALA A 208 -1.15 11.77 -22.45
N LEU A 209 -1.36 12.38 -21.28
CA LEU A 209 -2.50 13.27 -20.95
C LEU A 209 -2.10 14.74 -20.84
N LYS A 210 -0.99 15.15 -21.47
CA LYS A 210 -0.56 16.55 -21.49
C LYS A 210 -1.65 17.44 -22.07
N GLY A 211 -2.07 18.45 -21.30
CA GLY A 211 -2.94 19.54 -21.76
C GLY A 211 -4.46 19.37 -21.63
N ASP A 212 -5.00 18.24 -21.15
CA ASP A 212 -6.45 18.08 -20.91
C ASP A 212 -6.79 17.89 -19.42
N SER A 213 -7.15 18.99 -18.75
CA SER A 213 -7.51 19.00 -17.33
C SER A 213 -8.72 18.14 -16.99
N LYS A 214 -9.64 17.91 -17.95
CA LYS A 214 -10.84 17.10 -17.73
C LYS A 214 -10.50 15.62 -17.73
N ILE A 215 -9.60 15.19 -18.63
CA ILE A 215 -9.14 13.79 -18.66
C ILE A 215 -8.27 13.47 -17.44
N GLN A 216 -7.45 14.43 -16.98
CA GLN A 216 -6.68 14.28 -15.73
C GLN A 216 -7.58 14.09 -14.50
N GLY A 217 -8.66 14.86 -14.38
CA GLY A 217 -9.65 14.71 -13.31
C GLY A 217 -10.31 13.32 -13.34
N ASN A 218 -10.81 12.91 -14.50
CA ASN A 218 -11.40 11.58 -14.68
C ASN A 218 -10.42 10.45 -14.35
N TRP A 219 -9.13 10.61 -14.66
CA TRP A 219 -8.14 9.61 -14.31
C TRP A 219 -7.86 9.54 -12.82
N GLY A 220 -7.83 10.69 -12.12
CA GLY A 220 -7.74 10.73 -10.67
C GLY A 220 -8.87 9.95 -9.98
N GLU A 221 -10.10 10.04 -10.51
CA GLU A 221 -11.25 9.25 -10.03
C GLU A 221 -11.07 7.74 -10.26
N VAL A 222 -10.57 7.34 -11.43
CA VAL A 222 -10.30 5.92 -11.73
C VAL A 222 -9.22 5.33 -10.82
N VAL A 223 -8.16 6.09 -10.54
CA VAL A 223 -7.11 5.66 -9.60
C VAL A 223 -7.69 5.53 -8.19
N LEU A 224 -8.50 6.49 -7.75
CA LEU A 224 -9.16 6.45 -6.44
C LEU A 224 -10.06 5.22 -6.30
N GLU A 225 -10.89 4.92 -7.29
CA GLU A 225 -11.76 3.74 -7.30
C GLU A 225 -10.95 2.45 -7.23
N ARG A 226 -9.87 2.34 -8.01
CA ARG A 226 -8.97 1.17 -7.97
C ARG A 226 -8.27 1.01 -6.62
N VAL A 227 -7.88 2.10 -5.96
CA VAL A 227 -7.31 2.04 -4.60
C VAL A 227 -8.36 1.56 -3.59
N LEU A 228 -9.60 2.04 -3.69
CA LEU A 228 -10.71 1.58 -2.83
C LEU A 228 -10.99 0.09 -3.03
N GLU A 229 -11.10 -0.39 -4.27
CA GLU A 229 -11.32 -1.80 -4.57
C GLU A 229 -10.17 -2.69 -4.08
N SER A 230 -8.93 -2.30 -4.34
CA SER A 230 -7.73 -3.06 -3.92
C SER A 230 -7.50 -3.06 -2.41
N SER A 231 -8.12 -2.14 -1.67
CA SER A 231 -8.10 -2.14 -0.20
C SER A 231 -9.03 -3.17 0.44
N GLY A 232 -9.85 -3.87 -0.37
CA GLY A 232 -10.80 -4.87 0.10
C GLY A 232 -12.16 -4.31 0.50
N LEU A 233 -12.41 -3.02 0.22
CA LEU A 233 -13.70 -2.37 0.50
C LEU A 233 -14.70 -2.59 -0.64
N THR A 234 -15.98 -2.68 -0.28
CA THR A 234 -17.10 -3.00 -1.16
C THR A 234 -17.97 -1.76 -1.40
N LYS A 235 -18.16 -1.41 -2.68
CA LYS A 235 -18.99 -0.29 -3.10
C LYS A 235 -20.45 -0.49 -2.67
N GLY A 236 -21.07 0.56 -2.14
CA GLY A 236 -22.45 0.54 -1.68
C GLY A 236 -22.66 -0.07 -0.29
N ARG A 237 -21.59 -0.54 0.36
CA ARG A 237 -21.62 -1.04 1.75
C ARG A 237 -20.59 -0.32 2.60
N GLU A 238 -19.32 -0.44 2.25
CA GLU A 238 -18.20 0.13 3.02
C GLU A 238 -17.76 1.48 2.45
N TYR A 239 -18.00 1.75 1.16
CA TYR A 239 -17.81 3.08 0.60
C TYR A 239 -18.89 3.47 -0.41
N PHE A 240 -19.12 4.77 -0.53
CA PHE A 240 -20.13 5.38 -1.38
C PHE A 240 -19.52 6.52 -2.17
N THR A 241 -19.88 6.62 -3.46
CA THR A 241 -19.40 7.67 -4.36
C THR A 241 -20.46 8.74 -4.54
N GLN A 242 -20.06 10.02 -4.65
CA GLN A 242 -20.94 11.14 -5.03
C GLN A 242 -22.18 11.34 -4.15
N VAL A 243 -22.09 11.05 -2.85
CA VAL A 243 -23.21 11.20 -1.91
C VAL A 243 -23.56 12.69 -1.74
N ALA A 244 -24.83 13.04 -1.96
CA ALA A 244 -25.31 14.39 -1.71
C ALA A 244 -25.66 14.55 -0.22
N LEU A 245 -24.85 15.33 0.47
CA LEU A 245 -24.99 15.65 1.89
C LEU A 245 -25.57 17.06 2.03
N LYS A 246 -26.38 17.28 3.06
CA LYS A 246 -26.93 18.59 3.39
C LYS A 246 -26.41 19.01 4.75
N SER A 247 -26.00 20.27 4.85
CA SER A 247 -25.74 20.90 6.14
C SER A 247 -27.05 21.39 6.76
N ASP A 248 -27.04 21.60 8.08
CA ASP A 248 -28.11 22.26 8.86
C ASP A 248 -28.54 23.61 8.27
N THR A 249 -27.65 24.27 7.52
CA THR A 249 -27.90 25.56 6.83
C THR A 249 -28.54 25.41 5.44
N GLY A 250 -28.78 24.17 4.97
CA GLY A 250 -29.35 23.85 3.67
C GLY A 250 -28.34 23.82 2.51
N GLU A 251 -27.06 24.08 2.78
CA GLU A 251 -25.99 23.98 1.77
C GLU A 251 -25.73 22.52 1.39
N ARG A 252 -25.58 22.28 0.07
CA ARG A 252 -25.34 20.95 -0.49
C ARG A 252 -23.84 20.70 -0.61
N TYR A 253 -23.35 19.69 0.09
CA TYR A 253 -21.98 19.20 0.03
C TYR A 253 -21.96 17.86 -0.69
N GLN A 254 -21.03 17.68 -1.63
CA GLN A 254 -20.90 16.44 -2.38
C GLN A 254 -19.43 16.05 -2.40
N PRO A 255 -18.96 15.27 -1.42
CA PRO A 255 -17.63 14.67 -1.48
C PRO A 255 -17.58 13.64 -2.60
N ASP A 256 -16.38 13.42 -3.12
CA ASP A 256 -16.16 12.45 -4.21
C ASP A 256 -16.40 11.03 -3.69
N VAL A 257 -15.86 10.70 -2.51
CA VAL A 257 -16.05 9.40 -1.84
C VAL A 257 -16.28 9.55 -0.33
N LEU A 258 -17.18 8.73 0.20
CA LEU A 258 -17.44 8.55 1.63
C LEU A 258 -17.14 7.10 2.01
N VAL A 259 -16.24 6.86 2.96
CA VAL A 259 -15.92 5.52 3.49
C VAL A 259 -16.52 5.38 4.88
N LYS A 260 -17.29 4.32 5.09
CA LYS A 260 -17.89 3.96 6.38
C LYS A 260 -16.90 3.17 7.23
N LEU A 261 -16.76 3.57 8.48
CA LEU A 261 -16.00 2.88 9.51
C LEU A 261 -16.94 2.19 10.49
N PRO A 262 -16.42 1.23 11.29
CA PRO A 262 -17.10 0.74 12.47
C PRO A 262 -17.50 1.87 13.44
N ASP A 263 -18.49 1.61 14.30
CA ASP A 263 -19.12 2.58 15.21
C ASP A 263 -19.85 3.75 14.51
N GLY A 264 -20.17 3.57 13.23
CA GLY A 264 -20.89 4.58 12.45
C GLY A 264 -20.06 5.81 12.10
N LYS A 265 -18.73 5.73 12.22
CA LYS A 265 -17.83 6.82 11.85
C LYS A 265 -17.59 6.88 10.34
N ASP A 266 -17.25 8.06 9.82
CA ASP A 266 -17.06 8.26 8.38
C ASP A 266 -15.72 8.92 8.04
N ILE A 267 -15.07 8.46 6.96
CA ILE A 267 -13.94 9.14 6.31
C ILE A 267 -14.44 9.77 5.02
N ILE A 268 -14.12 11.05 4.84
CA ILE A 268 -14.47 11.81 3.64
C ILE A 268 -13.22 11.95 2.77
N LEU A 269 -13.34 11.63 1.48
CA LEU A 269 -12.28 11.72 0.49
C LEU A 269 -12.68 12.74 -0.60
N ASP A 270 -11.79 13.70 -0.87
CA ASP A 270 -11.89 14.68 -1.95
C ASP A 270 -10.66 14.58 -2.86
N ALA A 271 -10.85 14.41 -4.16
CA ALA A 271 -9.79 14.05 -5.11
C ALA A 271 -9.32 15.21 -6.02
N LYS A 272 -9.79 16.44 -5.80
CA LYS A 272 -9.62 17.53 -6.77
C LYS A 272 -8.33 18.34 -6.65
N VAL A 273 -7.17 17.67 -6.55
CA VAL A 273 -5.89 18.38 -6.68
C VAL A 273 -5.50 18.53 -8.15
N SER A 274 -5.33 19.78 -8.60
CA SER A 274 -4.84 20.07 -9.95
C SER A 274 -3.37 19.67 -10.11
N LEU A 275 -3.07 18.90 -11.15
CA LEU A 275 -1.73 18.39 -11.47
C LEU A 275 -1.06 19.13 -12.63
N THR A 276 -1.67 20.18 -13.14
CA THR A 276 -1.16 20.94 -14.30
C THR A 276 0.23 21.52 -14.05
N ASP A 277 0.49 22.05 -12.86
CA ASP A 277 1.79 22.63 -12.53
C ASP A 277 2.87 21.55 -12.35
N TYR A 278 2.51 20.38 -11.82
CA TYR A 278 3.42 19.23 -11.75
C TYR A 278 3.80 18.71 -13.15
N GLU A 279 2.83 18.64 -14.08
CA GLU A 279 3.09 18.24 -15.46
C GLU A 279 4.06 19.20 -16.16
N ARG A 280 3.88 20.51 -15.95
CA ARG A 280 4.79 21.55 -16.47
C ARG A 280 6.18 21.48 -15.83
N TYR A 281 6.25 21.20 -14.52
CA TYR A 281 7.51 20.94 -13.81
C TYR A 281 8.29 19.79 -14.46
N CYS A 282 7.61 18.68 -14.79
CA CYS A 282 8.24 17.52 -15.44
C CYS A 282 8.60 17.75 -16.91
N SER A 283 7.94 18.72 -17.57
CA SER A 283 8.08 18.94 -19.01
C SER A 283 9.11 20.01 -19.39
N THR A 284 9.59 20.82 -18.44
CA THR A 284 10.58 21.87 -18.70
C THR A 284 12.00 21.42 -18.35
N ASP A 285 12.93 21.68 -19.26
CA ASP A 285 14.36 21.44 -19.03
C ASP A 285 15.04 22.64 -18.35
N LEU A 286 14.41 23.82 -18.38
CA LEU A 286 14.98 25.06 -17.84
C LEU A 286 14.88 25.09 -16.31
N PRO A 287 16.01 25.23 -15.56
CA PRO A 287 16.00 25.21 -14.10
C PRO A 287 15.12 26.30 -13.46
N GLU A 288 15.08 27.50 -14.04
CA GLU A 288 14.29 28.62 -13.51
C GLU A 288 12.78 28.39 -13.64
N GLU A 289 12.33 27.90 -14.79
CA GLU A 289 10.92 27.52 -15.00
C GLU A 289 10.52 26.36 -14.09
N ARG A 290 11.42 25.39 -13.90
CA ARG A 290 11.21 24.24 -13.02
C ARG A 290 10.96 24.68 -11.58
N ALA A 291 11.76 25.61 -11.06
CA ALA A 291 11.55 26.17 -9.72
C ALA A 291 10.22 26.96 -9.61
N MET A 292 9.80 27.64 -10.68
CA MET A 292 8.51 28.35 -10.73
C MET A 292 7.33 27.37 -10.67
N TYR A 293 7.33 26.32 -11.50
CA TYR A 293 6.25 25.32 -11.52
C TYR A 293 6.17 24.51 -10.24
N LEU A 294 7.30 24.21 -9.59
CA LEU A 294 7.32 23.60 -8.27
C LEU A 294 6.57 24.44 -7.23
N LYS A 295 6.85 25.74 -7.17
CA LYS A 295 6.16 26.67 -6.27
C LYS A 295 4.67 26.75 -6.59
N ALA A 296 4.30 26.76 -7.87
CA ALA A 296 2.91 26.78 -8.30
C ALA A 296 2.17 25.51 -7.86
N HIS A 297 2.77 24.33 -8.03
CA HIS A 297 2.21 23.04 -7.57
C HIS A 297 1.96 23.03 -6.06
N ILE A 298 2.96 23.41 -5.26
CA ILE A 298 2.82 23.50 -3.79
C ILE A 298 1.72 24.49 -3.40
N GLN A 299 1.65 25.64 -4.09
CA GLN A 299 0.62 26.65 -3.83
C GLN A 299 -0.78 26.16 -4.22
N SER A 300 -0.92 25.39 -5.30
CA SER A 300 -2.17 24.75 -5.71
C SER A 300 -2.69 23.82 -4.61
N ILE A 301 -1.84 22.94 -4.07
CA ILE A 301 -2.20 22.06 -2.95
C ILE A 301 -2.60 22.88 -1.71
N ARG A 302 -1.84 23.92 -1.38
CA ARG A 302 -2.13 24.81 -0.25
C ARG A 302 -3.48 25.51 -0.38
N ASN A 303 -3.82 25.96 -1.60
CA ASN A 303 -5.12 26.57 -1.87
C ASN A 303 -6.25 25.56 -1.72
N HIS A 304 -6.04 24.31 -2.15
CA HIS A 304 -7.02 23.23 -1.99
C HIS A 304 -7.26 22.90 -0.51
N ILE A 305 -6.19 22.79 0.29
CA ILE A 305 -6.27 22.61 1.75
C ILE A 305 -7.11 23.72 2.38
N LYS A 306 -6.81 25.00 2.08
CA LYS A 306 -7.56 26.14 2.61
C LYS A 306 -9.03 26.13 2.17
N GLY A 307 -9.29 25.79 0.92
CA GLY A 307 -10.65 25.73 0.38
C GLY A 307 -11.49 24.62 1.00
N LEU A 308 -10.87 23.49 1.35
CA LEU A 308 -11.53 22.36 1.99
C LEU A 308 -11.68 22.56 3.50
N GLY A 309 -10.68 23.15 4.17
CA GLY A 309 -10.73 23.44 5.61
C GLY A 309 -11.78 24.48 5.97
N ALA A 310 -12.20 25.32 5.01
CA ALA A 310 -13.33 26.23 5.18
C ALA A 310 -14.70 25.52 5.10
N LYS A 311 -14.77 24.29 4.59
CA LYS A 311 -15.99 23.50 4.52
C LYS A 311 -16.11 22.68 5.79
N ASN A 312 -17.02 23.07 6.70
CA ASN A 312 -17.25 22.39 7.97
C ASN A 312 -18.04 21.08 7.75
N TYR A 313 -17.35 20.00 7.37
CA TYR A 313 -17.95 18.67 7.26
C TYR A 313 -18.42 18.09 8.61
N ASP A 314 -17.88 18.62 9.73
CA ASP A 314 -18.22 18.23 11.10
C ASP A 314 -19.71 18.46 11.47
N ASN A 315 -20.45 19.32 10.73
CA ASN A 315 -21.85 19.70 11.00
C ASN A 315 -22.82 19.24 9.89
N LEU A 316 -22.59 18.08 9.28
CA LEU A 316 -23.48 17.52 8.25
C LEU A 316 -24.45 16.51 8.86
N GLU A 317 -25.76 16.69 8.63
CA GLU A 317 -26.80 15.75 9.05
C GLU A 317 -26.56 14.36 8.44
N GLY A 318 -26.52 13.32 9.29
CA GLY A 318 -26.44 11.92 8.86
C GLY A 318 -25.02 11.35 8.68
N ILE A 319 -23.99 12.08 9.09
CA ILE A 319 -22.58 11.65 9.08
C ILE A 319 -22.02 11.75 10.49
N ASN A 320 -21.32 10.72 10.95
CA ASN A 320 -20.54 10.79 12.17
C ASN A 320 -19.06 10.84 11.78
N SER A 321 -18.59 11.92 11.15
CA SER A 321 -17.25 11.92 10.56
C SER A 321 -16.17 11.75 11.63
N LEU A 322 -15.07 11.07 11.29
CA LEU A 322 -13.81 11.35 11.98
C LEU A 322 -13.52 12.85 11.81
N ASP A 323 -12.81 13.46 12.76
CA ASP A 323 -12.32 14.84 12.68
C ASP A 323 -11.33 15.09 11.52
N PHE A 324 -11.36 14.33 10.42
CA PHE A 324 -10.39 14.42 9.33
C PHE A 324 -11.01 14.22 7.94
N VAL A 325 -10.66 15.13 7.02
CA VAL A 325 -10.96 15.02 5.59
C VAL A 325 -9.70 14.69 4.82
N PHE A 326 -9.80 13.75 3.88
CA PHE A 326 -8.67 13.24 3.12
C PHE A 326 -8.63 13.92 1.75
N ILE A 327 -7.49 14.52 1.43
CA ILE A 327 -7.20 15.05 0.10
C ILE A 327 -6.37 14.03 -0.65
N PHE A 328 -6.88 13.53 -1.77
CA PHE A 328 -6.21 12.54 -2.59
C PHE A 328 -5.41 13.18 -3.73
N ILE A 329 -4.11 12.88 -3.78
CA ILE A 329 -3.21 13.26 -4.87
C ILE A 329 -2.92 12.01 -5.71
N PRO A 330 -3.45 11.86 -6.92
CA PRO A 330 -3.41 10.59 -7.65
C PRO A 330 -2.02 10.22 -8.21
N ILE A 331 -1.08 11.16 -8.21
CA ILE A 331 0.30 10.95 -8.68
C ILE A 331 1.26 10.97 -7.48
N GLU A 332 1.78 9.79 -7.11
CA GLU A 332 2.69 9.62 -5.98
C GLU A 332 3.96 10.49 -6.10
N PRO A 333 4.65 10.58 -7.26
CA PRO A 333 5.78 11.51 -7.40
C PRO A 333 5.42 12.99 -7.16
N ALA A 334 4.21 13.42 -7.50
CA ALA A 334 3.76 14.80 -7.28
C ALA A 334 3.51 15.09 -5.80
N TYR A 335 3.02 14.08 -5.05
CA TYR A 335 2.91 14.11 -3.60
C TYR A 335 4.29 14.17 -2.93
N MET A 336 5.22 13.29 -3.34
CA MET A 336 6.57 13.24 -2.79
C MET A 336 7.34 14.53 -3.04
N LEU A 337 7.23 15.09 -4.24
CA LEU A 337 7.86 16.36 -4.60
C LEU A 337 7.41 17.51 -3.68
N ALA A 338 6.12 17.56 -3.34
CA ALA A 338 5.59 18.54 -2.40
C ALA A 338 6.08 18.28 -0.96
N ALA A 339 6.14 17.01 -0.53
CA ALA A 339 6.63 16.60 0.78
C ALA A 339 8.10 16.96 1.01
N GLU A 340 8.96 16.75 0.02
CA GLU A 340 10.39 17.03 0.11
C GLU A 340 10.69 18.54 0.17
N ASN A 341 9.93 19.35 -0.57
CA ASN A 341 10.22 20.78 -0.73
C ASN A 341 9.45 21.68 0.25
N GLU A 342 8.29 21.26 0.76
CA GLU A 342 7.52 22.00 1.76
C GLU A 342 6.91 21.07 2.83
N PRO A 343 7.73 20.54 3.77
CA PRO A 343 7.23 19.66 4.83
C PRO A 343 6.15 20.30 5.72
N LYS A 344 6.21 21.63 5.89
CA LYS A 344 5.24 22.39 6.69
C LYS A 344 3.81 22.30 6.15
N LEU A 345 3.66 22.07 4.84
CA LEU A 345 2.35 21.91 4.20
C LEU A 345 1.51 20.80 4.85
N PHE A 346 2.15 19.71 5.26
CA PHE A 346 1.50 18.55 5.88
C PHE A 346 1.08 18.84 7.31
N THR A 347 1.95 19.50 8.08
CA THR A 347 1.63 19.94 9.44
C THR A 347 0.47 20.95 9.44
N ASP A 348 0.49 21.91 8.50
CA ASP A 348 -0.55 22.92 8.36
C ASP A 348 -1.89 22.31 7.94
N ALA A 349 -1.87 21.28 7.08
CA ALA A 349 -3.05 20.51 6.71
C ALA A 349 -3.63 19.78 7.92
N MET A 350 -2.79 19.07 8.69
CA MET A 350 -3.24 18.35 9.87
C MET A 350 -3.85 19.27 10.94
N ALA A 351 -3.29 20.47 11.13
CA ALA A 351 -3.84 21.48 12.03
C ALA A 351 -5.25 21.95 11.61
N GLN A 352 -5.56 21.85 10.32
CA GLN A 352 -6.88 22.14 9.74
C GLN A 352 -7.75 20.89 9.57
N LYS A 353 -7.46 19.79 10.29
CA LYS A 353 -8.21 18.53 10.17
C LYS A 353 -8.19 17.93 8.75
N ILE A 354 -7.10 18.15 8.00
CA ILE A 354 -6.94 17.65 6.64
C ILE A 354 -5.74 16.72 6.56
N VAL A 355 -5.93 15.56 5.94
CA VAL A 355 -4.87 14.57 5.70
C VAL A 355 -4.61 14.48 4.20
N LEU A 356 -3.40 14.84 3.79
CA LEU A 356 -2.93 14.63 2.42
C LEU A 356 -2.59 13.14 2.25
N VAL A 357 -3.17 12.51 1.24
CA VAL A 357 -2.90 11.11 0.93
C VAL A 357 -2.58 10.92 -0.55
N SER A 358 -1.64 10.02 -0.79
CA SER A 358 -1.28 9.45 -2.08
C SER A 358 -1.94 8.07 -2.24
N PRO A 359 -1.89 7.43 -3.43
CA PRO A 359 -2.44 6.09 -3.62
C PRO A 359 -1.90 5.06 -2.61
N THR A 360 -0.61 5.15 -2.27
CA THR A 360 0.02 4.18 -1.36
C THR A 360 -0.39 4.40 0.09
N THR A 361 -0.39 5.65 0.52
CA THR A 361 -0.77 6.01 1.90
C THR A 361 -2.27 5.78 2.12
N LEU A 362 -3.11 6.13 1.14
CA LEU A 362 -4.54 5.82 1.18
C LEU A 362 -4.79 4.31 1.24
N LEU A 363 -4.14 3.51 0.39
CA LEU A 363 -4.28 2.05 0.41
C LEU A 363 -3.89 1.46 1.77
N ALA A 364 -2.80 1.93 2.36
CA ALA A 364 -2.38 1.52 3.70
C ALA A 364 -3.43 1.89 4.76
N THR A 365 -3.96 3.12 4.73
CA THR A 365 -5.01 3.55 5.65
C THR A 365 -6.29 2.73 5.49
N LEU A 366 -6.74 2.49 4.25
CA LEU A 366 -7.95 1.73 3.99
C LEU A 366 -7.81 0.25 4.36
N ARG A 367 -6.60 -0.34 4.26
CA ARG A 367 -6.34 -1.69 4.78
C ARG A 367 -6.44 -1.78 6.30
N VAL A 368 -5.98 -0.74 6.99
CA VAL A 368 -6.20 -0.65 8.44
C VAL A 368 -7.70 -0.61 8.72
N VAL A 369 -8.47 0.18 7.96
CA VAL A 369 -9.93 0.23 8.06
C VAL A 369 -10.59 -1.14 7.80
N GLU A 370 -10.19 -1.86 6.75
CA GLU A 370 -10.68 -3.23 6.46
C GLU A 370 -10.40 -4.17 7.63
N ASN A 371 -9.20 -4.11 8.20
CA ASN A 371 -8.85 -4.95 9.34
C ASN A 371 -9.72 -4.65 10.56
N ILE A 372 -10.04 -3.37 10.83
CA ILE A 372 -10.99 -3.00 11.90
C ILE A 372 -12.37 -3.62 11.60
N TRP A 373 -12.86 -3.53 10.35
CA TRP A 373 -14.11 -4.20 9.95
C TRP A 373 -14.07 -5.72 10.11
N ARG A 374 -12.93 -6.36 9.87
CA ARG A 374 -12.75 -7.79 10.06
C ARG A 374 -12.84 -8.17 11.54
N VAL A 375 -12.17 -7.42 12.41
CA VAL A 375 -12.22 -7.62 13.86
C VAL A 375 -13.64 -7.40 14.38
N GLU A 376 -14.32 -6.34 13.95
CA GLU A 376 -15.71 -6.05 14.33
C GLU A 376 -16.68 -7.16 13.92
N ARG A 377 -16.55 -7.68 12.69
CA ARG A 377 -17.35 -8.84 12.24
C ARG A 377 -17.09 -10.08 13.07
N GLN A 378 -15.85 -10.33 13.47
CA GLN A 378 -15.50 -11.46 14.34
C GLN A 378 -16.12 -11.30 15.73
N HIS A 379 -16.12 -10.09 16.28
CA HIS A 379 -16.73 -9.79 17.56
C HIS A 379 -18.24 -10.05 17.54
N ASN A 380 -18.95 -9.45 16.57
CA ASN A 380 -20.40 -9.65 16.40
C ASN A 380 -20.78 -11.12 16.18
N ASN A 381 -19.99 -11.86 15.39
CA ASN A 381 -20.22 -13.29 15.19
C ASN A 381 -19.95 -14.12 16.45
N ALA A 382 -18.94 -13.76 17.26
CA ALA A 382 -18.66 -14.43 18.51
C ALA A 382 -19.77 -14.20 19.55
N GLU A 383 -20.34 -13.00 19.61
CA GLU A 383 -21.48 -12.67 20.46
C GLU A 383 -22.72 -13.49 20.06
N GLU A 384 -23.01 -13.57 18.75
CA GLU A 384 -24.11 -14.38 18.24
C GLU A 384 -23.92 -15.88 18.52
N ILE A 385 -22.68 -16.40 18.40
CA ILE A 385 -22.37 -17.78 18.80
C ILE A 385 -22.60 -17.99 20.29
N ALA A 386 -22.15 -17.06 21.15
CA ALA A 386 -22.35 -17.15 22.59
C ALA A 386 -23.84 -17.16 22.96
N ARG A 387 -24.64 -16.31 22.30
CA ARG A 387 -26.10 -16.28 22.45
C ARG A 387 -26.73 -17.63 22.08
N GLN A 388 -26.40 -18.16 20.89
CA GLN A 388 -26.93 -19.46 20.45
C GLN A 388 -26.46 -20.63 21.33
N ALA A 389 -25.23 -20.58 21.86
CA ALA A 389 -24.72 -21.57 22.81
C ALA A 389 -25.47 -21.51 24.15
N GLY A 390 -25.81 -20.31 24.64
CA GLY A 390 -26.68 -20.12 25.80
C GLY A 390 -28.07 -20.71 25.59
N ASP A 391 -28.72 -20.37 24.47
CA ASP A 391 -30.04 -20.92 24.11
C ASP A 391 -30.02 -22.46 24.00
N LEU A 392 -28.92 -23.02 23.47
CA LEU A 392 -28.73 -24.46 23.36
C LEU A 392 -28.56 -25.12 24.74
N HIS A 393 -27.78 -24.49 25.63
CA HIS A 393 -27.59 -24.96 26.99
C HIS A 393 -28.92 -25.02 27.75
N ASP A 394 -29.74 -23.96 27.66
CA ASP A 394 -31.05 -23.91 28.33
C ASP A 394 -32.00 -24.99 27.81
N LYS A 395 -32.02 -25.23 26.49
CA LYS A 395 -32.79 -26.35 25.91
C LYS A 395 -32.29 -27.72 26.38
N PHE A 396 -30.97 -27.87 26.54
CA PHE A 396 -30.38 -29.11 27.00
C PHE A 396 -30.75 -29.39 28.46
N VAL A 397 -30.71 -28.38 29.33
CA VAL A 397 -31.18 -28.48 30.72
C VAL A 397 -32.67 -28.85 30.77
N GLY A 398 -33.52 -28.17 30.00
CA GLY A 398 -34.94 -28.51 29.93
C GLY A 398 -35.22 -29.93 29.42
N PHE A 399 -34.36 -30.47 28.55
CA PHE A 399 -34.45 -31.87 28.13
C PHE A 399 -34.03 -32.86 29.23
N ILE A 400 -33.01 -32.53 30.03
CA ILE A 400 -32.63 -33.33 31.20
C ILE A 400 -33.80 -33.39 32.20
N ASP A 401 -34.42 -32.25 32.52
CA ASP A 401 -35.56 -32.19 33.44
C ASP A 401 -36.74 -33.06 32.94
N ALA A 402 -37.03 -33.01 31.64
CA ALA A 402 -38.05 -33.84 31.03
C ALA A 402 -37.73 -35.34 31.12
N LEU A 403 -36.46 -35.73 30.95
CA LEU A 403 -36.01 -37.12 31.11
C LEU A 403 -36.09 -37.59 32.56
N GLU A 404 -35.73 -36.75 33.53
CA GLU A 404 -35.89 -37.04 34.95
C GLU A 404 -37.37 -37.24 35.32
N GLU A 405 -38.26 -36.42 34.78
CA GLU A 405 -39.70 -36.57 34.97
C GLU A 405 -40.21 -37.90 34.39
N VAL A 406 -39.76 -38.27 33.18
CA VAL A 406 -40.09 -39.58 32.58
C VAL A 406 -39.61 -40.72 33.47
N GLY A 407 -38.38 -40.65 33.99
CA GLY A 407 -37.84 -41.63 34.93
C GLY A 407 -38.71 -41.78 36.18
N SER A 408 -39.13 -40.66 36.77
CA SER A 408 -40.04 -40.66 37.94
C SER A 408 -41.40 -41.29 37.63
N ARG A 409 -41.98 -40.97 36.47
CA ARG A 409 -43.28 -41.55 36.04
C ARG A 409 -43.18 -43.04 35.76
N LEU A 410 -42.08 -43.51 35.17
CA LEU A 410 -41.82 -44.93 34.97
C LEU A 410 -41.69 -45.67 36.30
N ALA A 411 -40.97 -45.11 37.28
CA ALA A 411 -40.89 -45.70 38.62
C ALA A 411 -42.27 -45.86 39.26
N LYS A 412 -43.11 -44.81 39.20
CA LYS A 412 -44.50 -44.88 39.70
C LYS A 412 -45.36 -45.91 38.96
N ALA A 413 -45.17 -46.06 37.64
CA ALA A 413 -45.87 -47.06 36.84
C ALA A 413 -45.46 -48.48 37.26
N THR A 414 -44.17 -48.70 37.50
CA THR A 414 -43.63 -49.96 38.04
C THR A 414 -44.20 -50.26 39.43
N ASP A 415 -44.22 -49.29 40.35
CA ASP A 415 -44.80 -49.46 41.69
C ASP A 415 -46.30 -49.82 41.66
N ALA A 416 -47.05 -49.16 40.76
CA ALA A 416 -48.47 -49.43 40.56
C ALA A 416 -48.69 -50.84 39.97
N TYR A 417 -47.86 -51.24 39.01
CA TYR A 417 -47.85 -52.59 38.45
C TYR A 417 -47.55 -53.64 39.53
N ASP A 418 -46.50 -53.44 40.32
CA ASP A 418 -46.11 -54.36 41.39
C ASP A 418 -47.20 -54.48 42.46
N THR A 419 -47.86 -53.38 42.80
CA THR A 419 -49.00 -53.37 43.72
C THR A 419 -50.18 -54.15 43.16
N ALA A 420 -50.52 -53.95 41.87
CA ALA A 420 -51.59 -54.68 41.21
C ALA A 420 -51.27 -56.17 41.10
N HIS A 421 -50.02 -56.52 40.77
CA HIS A 421 -49.53 -57.89 40.71
C HIS A 421 -49.62 -58.58 42.08
N LYS A 422 -49.18 -57.92 43.16
CA LYS A 422 -49.35 -58.44 44.54
C LYS A 422 -50.81 -58.67 44.89
N ARG A 423 -51.72 -57.75 44.56
CA ARG A 423 -53.17 -57.94 44.82
C ARG A 423 -53.76 -59.09 44.01
N LEU A 424 -53.25 -59.33 42.80
CA LEU A 424 -53.73 -60.40 41.92
C LEU A 424 -53.20 -61.77 42.35
N SER A 425 -51.87 -61.93 42.45
CA SER A 425 -51.21 -63.24 42.57
C SER A 425 -50.37 -63.39 43.83
N SER A 426 -49.40 -62.50 44.09
CA SER A 426 -48.31 -62.77 45.06
C SER A 426 -48.49 -62.24 46.49
N GLY A 427 -49.49 -61.41 46.78
CA GLY A 427 -49.70 -60.81 48.11
C GLY A 427 -50.59 -61.65 49.05
N LYS A 428 -50.45 -61.43 50.37
CA LYS A 428 -51.27 -62.08 51.41
C LYS A 428 -52.77 -61.81 51.18
N GLY A 429 -53.53 -62.86 50.88
CA GLY A 429 -54.95 -62.76 50.54
C GLY A 429 -55.22 -62.25 49.12
N SER A 430 -54.32 -62.51 48.18
CA SER A 430 -54.46 -62.22 46.75
C SER A 430 -55.78 -62.74 46.15
N LEU A 431 -56.23 -62.14 45.06
CA LEU A 431 -57.46 -62.57 44.38
C LEU A 431 -57.36 -64.00 43.89
N VAL A 432 -56.23 -64.41 43.32
CA VAL A 432 -56.00 -65.80 42.88
C VAL A 432 -56.13 -66.75 44.06
N SER A 433 -55.48 -66.48 45.20
CA SER A 433 -55.57 -67.36 46.38
C SER A 433 -56.99 -67.41 46.99
N ARG A 434 -57.69 -66.27 47.09
CA ARG A 434 -59.09 -66.23 47.57
C ARG A 434 -60.05 -66.96 46.64
N THR A 435 -59.89 -66.81 45.33
CA THR A 435 -60.77 -67.44 44.34
C THR A 435 -60.50 -68.94 44.27
N ALA A 436 -59.24 -69.37 44.41
CA ALA A 436 -58.89 -70.78 44.57
C ALA A 436 -59.51 -71.40 45.84
N LYS A 437 -59.44 -70.69 46.98
CA LYS A 437 -60.08 -71.12 48.25
C LYS A 437 -61.62 -71.20 48.15
N LEU A 438 -62.26 -70.34 47.35
CA LEU A 438 -63.70 -70.43 47.08
C LEU A 438 -64.07 -71.67 46.25
N GLN A 439 -63.22 -72.10 45.32
CA GLN A 439 -63.43 -73.33 44.58
C GLN A 439 -63.30 -74.57 45.48
N THR A 440 -62.34 -74.59 46.41
CA THR A 440 -62.22 -75.70 47.38
C THR A 440 -63.38 -75.74 48.37
N LEU A 441 -64.03 -74.60 48.65
CA LEU A 441 -65.24 -74.49 49.48
C LEU A 441 -66.56 -74.82 48.74
N GLY A 442 -66.49 -75.26 47.47
CA GLY A 442 -67.65 -75.82 46.75
C GLY A 442 -68.40 -74.87 45.81
N ALA A 443 -67.83 -73.71 45.47
CA ALA A 443 -68.44 -72.81 44.48
C ALA A 443 -68.39 -73.41 43.06
N LYS A 444 -69.54 -73.47 42.37
CA LYS A 444 -69.65 -73.97 40.99
C LYS A 444 -69.10 -72.93 39.99
N THR A 445 -67.89 -73.14 39.47
CA THR A 445 -67.27 -72.28 38.44
C THR A 445 -67.25 -72.95 37.05
N ARG A 446 -67.45 -72.16 35.98
CA ARG A 446 -67.44 -72.65 34.57
C ARG A 446 -66.08 -72.57 33.88
N LYS A 447 -65.14 -71.75 34.38
CA LYS A 447 -63.78 -71.58 33.84
C LYS A 447 -62.77 -71.72 34.98
N LYS A 448 -61.62 -72.36 34.71
CA LYS A 448 -60.51 -72.53 35.65
C LYS A 448 -59.45 -71.44 35.44
N ILE A 449 -58.80 -71.03 36.54
CA ILE A 449 -57.63 -70.15 36.52
C ILE A 449 -56.41 -70.98 36.08
N ASP A 450 -55.48 -70.34 35.37
CA ASP A 450 -54.24 -70.97 34.90
C ASP A 450 -53.43 -71.56 36.07
N GLU A 451 -52.87 -72.77 35.87
CA GLU A 451 -52.18 -73.57 36.88
C GLU A 451 -50.85 -72.90 37.33
N LYS A 452 -50.17 -72.16 36.44
CA LYS A 452 -48.94 -71.42 36.80
C LYS A 452 -49.18 -70.30 37.81
N LEU A 453 -50.28 -69.57 37.66
CA LEU A 453 -50.63 -68.47 38.57
C LEU A 453 -51.06 -68.98 39.95
N LEU A 454 -51.54 -70.23 40.02
CA LEU A 454 -51.90 -70.90 41.27
C LEU A 454 -50.65 -71.37 42.02
N GLU A 455 -49.64 -71.89 41.32
CA GLU A 455 -48.34 -72.27 41.91
C GLU A 455 -47.62 -71.07 42.51
N ASP A 456 -47.49 -69.96 41.77
CA ASP A 456 -46.82 -68.75 42.25
C ASP A 456 -47.48 -68.15 43.50
N ALA A 457 -48.82 -68.15 43.55
CA ALA A 457 -49.58 -67.66 44.70
C ALA A 457 -49.42 -68.57 45.94
N SER A 458 -49.31 -69.89 45.73
CA SER A 458 -49.18 -70.88 46.80
C SER A 458 -47.76 -70.90 47.40
N ASN A 459 -46.73 -70.77 46.58
CA ASN A 459 -45.33 -70.70 47.01
C ASN A 459 -45.04 -69.46 47.86
N THR A 460 -45.63 -68.31 47.51
CA THR A 460 -45.43 -67.06 48.29
C THR A 460 -46.06 -67.17 49.69
N THR A 461 -47.20 -67.86 49.82
CA THR A 461 -47.90 -68.05 51.09
C THR A 461 -47.13 -68.99 52.05
N ASN A 462 -46.44 -70.00 51.52
CA ASN A 462 -45.64 -70.94 52.30
C ASN A 462 -44.28 -70.37 52.75
N ASN A 463 -43.69 -69.45 51.99
CA ASN A 463 -42.37 -68.89 52.32
C ASN A 463 -42.44 -67.83 53.44
N GLU A 464 -43.54 -67.08 53.55
CA GLU A 464 -43.73 -66.08 54.63
C GLU A 464 -44.14 -66.71 55.98
N MET A 465 -44.85 -67.85 56.00
CA MET A 465 -45.16 -68.57 57.25
C MET A 465 -43.91 -69.15 57.93
N ASN A 466 -42.82 -69.40 57.19
CA ASN A 466 -41.55 -69.86 57.76
C ASN A 466 -40.68 -68.73 58.34
N LEU A 467 -41.04 -67.44 58.11
CA LEU A 467 -40.29 -66.28 58.62
C LEU A 467 -40.88 -65.70 59.91
N GLU A 468 -42.14 -66.01 60.26
CA GLU A 468 -42.75 -65.63 61.55
C GLU A 468 -42.42 -66.61 62.70
N ASP A 469 -41.79 -67.75 62.40
CA ASP A 469 -41.39 -68.79 63.37
C ASP A 469 -39.87 -68.81 63.70
N ASN A 470 -39.13 -67.74 63.40
CA ASN A 470 -37.70 -67.61 63.73
C ASN A 470 -37.34 -66.30 64.44
#